data_AF-A0A699TB76-F1
#
_entry.id   AF-A0A699TB76-F1
#
_cell.length_a   1.000
_cell.length_b   1.000
_cell.length_c   1.000
_cell.angle_alpha   90.00
_cell.angle_beta   90.00
_cell.angle_gamma   90.00
#
_symmetry.space_group_name_H-M   'P 1'
#
loop_
_entity.id
_entity.type
_entity.pdbx_description
1 polymer ?
#
loop_
_entity_poly.entity_id
_entity_poly.type
_entity_poly.pdbx_seq_one_letter_code
_entity_poly.pdbx_strand_id
1 'polypeptide(L)'
;TTIVEVPKELPKVSMVNSCLKKLKFHLASFDMVVKKRTTATAITEGTWGFKHTKACFRDDIIPFVKDLKELFTSFDQCFIDEVIEVQKVFKQMEQAVEQHCEEKNKFQDKMESVLKDNDRLLQKAISVDEGVIISITYMIIRNPRKKIDEDEEEF
;
A
#
# COMPACT_ATOMS: atom_id res chain seq x y z
N THR A 1 -7.72 -17.94 -11.03
CA THR A 1 -6.98 -16.91 -10.28
C THR A 1 -7.96 -15.78 -10.03
N THR A 2 -8.35 -15.57 -8.79
CA THR A 2 -9.23 -14.45 -8.42
C THR A 2 -8.31 -13.24 -8.28
N ILE A 3 -8.38 -12.31 -9.23
CA ILE A 3 -7.58 -11.09 -9.20
C ILE A 3 -8.23 -10.19 -8.15
N VAL A 4 -7.61 -10.07 -6.98
CA VAL A 4 -8.00 -9.09 -5.97
C VAL A 4 -7.65 -7.72 -6.55
N GLU A 5 -8.65 -7.00 -7.07
CA GLU A 5 -8.47 -5.64 -7.55
C GLU A 5 -8.11 -4.73 -6.37
N VAL A 6 -6.86 -4.27 -6.36
CA VAL A 6 -6.40 -3.25 -5.41
C VAL A 6 -7.15 -1.95 -5.72
N PRO A 7 -7.75 -1.29 -4.71
CA PRO A 7 -8.35 0.02 -4.89
C PRO A 7 -7.30 1.00 -5.43
N LYS A 8 -7.45 1.41 -6.70
CA LYS A 8 -6.53 2.35 -7.37
C LYS A 8 -6.68 3.79 -6.88
N GLU A 9 -7.73 4.07 -6.11
CA GLU A 9 -8.06 5.41 -5.65
C GLU A 9 -8.07 5.46 -4.12
N LEU A 10 -7.29 6.37 -3.56
CA LEU A 10 -7.45 6.80 -2.18
C LEU A 10 -8.83 7.48 -2.02
N PRO A 11 -9.41 7.51 -0.81
CA PRO A 11 -10.62 8.28 -0.55
C PRO A 11 -10.42 9.75 -0.97
N LYS A 12 -10.93 10.14 -2.14
CA LYS A 12 -10.58 11.41 -2.82
C LYS A 12 -11.20 12.65 -2.18
N VAL A 13 -12.11 12.50 -1.22
CA VAL A 13 -12.62 13.60 -0.40
C VAL A 13 -12.85 13.07 1.00
N SER A 14 -11.92 13.41 1.89
CA SER A 14 -12.04 13.22 3.33
C SER A 14 -13.37 13.81 3.84
N MET A 15 -14.24 12.98 4.42
CA MET A 15 -15.43 13.45 5.13
C MET A 15 -15.02 14.43 6.25
N VAL A 16 -13.84 14.22 6.84
CA VAL A 16 -13.21 15.12 7.81
C VAL A 16 -13.01 16.53 7.25
N ASN A 17 -12.73 16.75 5.96
CA ASN A 17 -12.65 18.10 5.40
C ASN A 17 -14.01 18.84 5.42
N SER A 18 -15.10 18.12 5.17
CA SER A 18 -16.46 18.67 5.30
C SER A 18 -16.78 18.99 6.76
N CYS A 19 -16.50 18.05 7.67
CA CYS A 19 -16.74 18.23 9.11
C CYS A 19 -15.85 19.37 9.69
N LEU A 20 -14.62 19.55 9.18
CA LEU A 20 -13.71 20.65 9.55
C LEU A 20 -14.19 22.03 9.06
N LYS A 21 -14.72 22.12 7.84
CA LYS A 21 -15.34 23.38 7.33
C LYS A 21 -16.54 23.77 8.18
N LYS A 22 -17.38 22.79 8.54
CA LYS A 22 -18.53 23.00 9.41
C LYS A 22 -18.10 23.46 10.81
N LEU A 23 -17.08 22.83 11.39
CA LEU A 23 -16.49 23.24 12.67
C LEU A 23 -15.98 24.68 12.65
N LYS A 24 -15.23 25.06 11.60
CA LYS A 24 -14.75 26.45 11.42
C LYS A 24 -15.90 27.46 11.34
N PHE A 25 -16.97 27.12 10.64
CA PHE A 25 -18.15 27.99 10.53
C PHE A 25 -18.82 28.22 11.90
N HIS A 26 -19.03 27.17 12.68
CA HIS A 26 -19.62 27.28 14.02
C HIS A 26 -18.71 28.05 14.99
N LEU A 27 -17.38 27.87 14.90
CA LEU A 27 -16.44 28.62 15.74
C LEU A 27 -16.44 30.12 15.42
N ALA A 28 -16.52 30.48 14.13
CA ALA A 28 -16.61 31.88 13.70
C ALA A 28 -17.94 32.53 14.12
N SER A 29 -19.06 31.81 14.03
CA SER A 29 -20.35 32.35 14.49
C SER A 29 -20.36 32.56 16.01
N PHE A 30 -19.73 31.66 16.77
CA PHE A 30 -19.61 31.78 18.22
C PHE A 30 -18.80 33.02 18.62
N ASP A 31 -17.61 33.21 18.04
CA ASP A 31 -16.76 34.39 18.32
C ASP A 31 -17.53 35.70 18.09
N MET A 32 -18.33 35.77 17.02
CA MET A 32 -19.18 36.94 16.74
C MET A 32 -20.29 37.12 17.79
N VAL A 33 -20.98 36.04 18.21
CA VAL A 33 -22.03 36.09 19.24
C VAL A 33 -21.47 36.55 20.57
N VAL A 34 -20.31 36.02 20.99
CA VAL A 34 -19.62 36.40 22.23
C VAL A 34 -19.26 37.89 22.19
N LYS A 35 -18.59 38.36 21.13
CA LYS A 35 -18.19 39.76 20.99
C LYS A 35 -19.37 40.73 21.06
N LYS A 36 -20.46 40.41 20.35
CA LYS A 36 -21.69 41.23 20.34
C LYS A 36 -22.28 41.35 21.75
N ARG A 37 -22.29 40.26 22.51
CA ARG A 37 -22.85 40.19 23.87
C ARG A 37 -21.99 40.92 24.89
N THR A 38 -20.67 40.69 24.89
CA THR A 38 -19.74 41.38 25.81
C THR A 38 -19.79 42.90 25.63
N THR A 39 -19.92 43.37 24.39
CA THR A 39 -20.08 44.81 24.09
C THR A 39 -21.40 45.36 24.60
N ALA A 40 -22.51 44.64 24.46
CA ALA A 40 -23.84 45.08 24.91
C ALA A 40 -23.98 45.12 26.44
N THR A 41 -23.40 44.14 27.14
CA THR A 41 -23.42 44.05 28.60
C THR A 41 -22.61 45.19 29.24
N ALA A 42 -21.42 45.52 28.71
CA ALA A 42 -20.61 46.65 29.21
C ALA A 42 -21.30 48.02 29.11
N ILE A 43 -22.24 48.20 28.17
CA ILE A 43 -22.95 49.48 27.94
C ILE A 43 -24.13 49.66 28.91
N THR A 44 -24.73 48.58 29.43
CA THR A 44 -25.98 48.62 30.20
C THR A 44 -25.86 48.19 31.66
N GLU A 45 -24.69 47.69 32.08
CA GLU A 45 -24.47 47.13 33.42
C GLU A 45 -24.46 48.13 34.58
N GLY A 46 -24.59 49.44 34.32
CA GLY A 46 -24.67 50.45 35.38
C GLY A 46 -25.83 50.28 36.37
N THR A 47 -26.84 49.43 36.12
CA THR A 47 -27.99 49.32 37.05
C THR A 47 -28.70 47.94 37.13
N TRP A 48 -28.42 46.94 36.27
CA TRP A 48 -29.26 45.71 36.20
C TRP A 48 -28.52 44.35 36.13
N GLY A 49 -27.24 44.29 36.48
CA GLY A 49 -26.32 43.17 36.18
C GLY A 49 -26.82 41.76 36.52
N PHE A 50 -27.29 41.48 37.73
CA PHE A 50 -27.46 40.08 38.20
C PHE A 50 -28.60 39.29 37.53
N LYS A 51 -29.75 39.94 37.27
CA LYS A 51 -30.92 39.26 36.66
C LYS A 51 -30.68 38.98 35.17
N HIS A 52 -29.96 39.89 34.50
CA HIS A 52 -29.59 39.77 33.09
C HIS A 52 -28.54 38.67 32.86
N THR A 53 -27.51 38.58 33.71
CA THR A 53 -26.50 37.51 33.63
C THR A 53 -27.15 36.12 33.69
N LYS A 54 -28.09 35.92 34.63
CA LYS A 54 -28.77 34.61 34.80
C LYS A 54 -29.61 34.21 33.58
N ALA A 55 -30.26 35.16 32.91
CA ALA A 55 -31.02 34.89 31.68
C ALA A 55 -30.08 34.55 30.50
N CYS A 56 -28.98 35.29 30.34
CA CYS A 56 -27.94 35.01 29.34
C CYS A 56 -27.37 33.58 29.47
N PHE A 57 -27.13 33.10 30.69
CA PHE A 57 -26.69 31.72 30.87
C PHE A 57 -27.74 30.70 30.42
N ARG A 58 -29.01 30.93 30.74
CA ARG A 58 -30.10 29.99 30.43
C ARG A 58 -30.46 29.95 28.96
N ASP A 59 -30.56 31.12 28.34
CA ASP A 59 -31.15 31.25 27.00
C ASP A 59 -30.11 31.18 25.89
N ASP A 60 -28.82 31.42 26.21
CA ASP A 60 -27.76 31.49 25.20
C ASP A 60 -26.62 30.51 25.46
N ILE A 61 -26.02 30.56 26.66
CA ILE A 61 -24.81 29.77 26.93
C ILE A 61 -25.16 28.28 27.01
N ILE A 62 -26.25 27.90 27.69
CA ILE A 62 -26.67 26.50 27.80
C ILE A 62 -27.01 25.90 26.42
N PRO A 63 -27.87 26.53 25.58
CA PRO A 63 -28.13 26.05 24.22
C PRO A 63 -26.87 25.99 23.36
N PHE A 64 -26.00 27.00 23.43
CA PHE A 64 -24.75 26.99 22.69
C PHE A 64 -23.85 25.80 23.05
N VAL A 65 -23.66 25.53 24.34
CA VAL A 65 -22.85 24.38 24.80
C VAL A 65 -23.47 23.06 24.35
N LYS A 66 -24.80 22.98 24.30
CA LYS A 66 -25.52 21.81 23.77
C LYS A 66 -25.22 21.61 22.28
N ASP A 67 -25.37 22.65 21.47
CA ASP A 67 -25.09 22.61 20.03
C ASP A 67 -23.62 22.25 19.76
N LEU A 68 -22.71 22.78 20.58
CA LEU A 68 -21.28 22.46 20.50
C LEU A 68 -21.01 20.98 20.80
N LYS A 69 -21.69 20.42 21.80
CA LYS A 69 -21.57 18.99 22.12
C LYS A 69 -22.07 18.11 20.98
N GLU A 70 -23.20 18.46 20.35
CA GLU A 70 -23.74 17.75 19.19
C GLU A 70 -22.79 17.83 17.99
N LEU A 71 -22.17 19.00 17.76
CA LEU A 71 -21.17 19.18 16.72
C LEU A 71 -19.93 18.30 16.93
N PHE A 72 -19.38 18.24 18.15
CA PHE A 72 -18.25 17.37 18.45
C PHE A 72 -18.61 15.90 18.30
N THR A 73 -19.81 15.49 18.74
CA THR A 73 -20.29 14.11 18.55
C THR A 73 -20.35 13.75 17.06
N SER A 74 -20.86 14.66 16.22
CA SER A 74 -20.89 14.46 14.76
C SER A 74 -19.48 14.40 14.17
N PHE A 75 -18.55 15.22 14.67
CA PHE A 75 -17.16 15.23 14.20
C PHE A 75 -16.45 13.92 14.54
N ASP A 76 -16.60 13.44 15.76
CA ASP A 76 -16.03 12.16 16.21
C ASP A 76 -16.54 11.01 15.34
N GLN A 77 -17.83 10.98 15.04
CA GLN A 77 -18.40 9.99 14.13
C GLN A 77 -17.81 10.10 12.71
N CYS A 78 -17.71 11.31 12.14
CA CYS A 78 -17.06 11.50 10.83
C CYS A 78 -15.64 10.93 10.81
N PHE A 79 -14.89 11.17 11.90
CA PHE A 79 -13.50 10.72 12.01
C PHE A 79 -13.41 9.20 12.14
N ILE A 80 -14.27 8.58 12.95
CA ILE A 80 -14.37 7.13 13.09
C ILE A 80 -14.67 6.48 11.73
N ASP A 81 -15.66 7.00 11.00
CA ASP A 81 -16.05 6.46 9.69
C ASP A 81 -14.88 6.52 8.69
N GLU A 82 -14.12 7.62 8.67
CA GLU A 82 -12.96 7.78 7.79
C GLU A 82 -11.81 6.84 8.16
N VAL A 83 -11.54 6.66 9.46
CA VAL A 83 -10.54 5.69 9.94
C VAL A 83 -10.94 4.26 9.55
N ILE A 84 -12.22 3.90 9.65
CA ILE A 84 -12.73 2.57 9.26
C ILE A 84 -12.52 2.34 7.75
N GLU A 85 -12.86 3.30 6.90
CA GLU A 85 -12.66 3.16 5.46
C GLU A 85 -11.17 3.04 5.09
N VAL A 86 -10.29 3.82 5.73
CA VAL A 86 -8.84 3.68 5.54
C VAL A 86 -8.36 2.29 5.98
N GLN A 87 -8.78 1.81 7.16
CA GLN A 87 -8.42 0.49 7.65
C GLN A 87 -8.88 -0.63 6.70
N LYS A 88 -10.08 -0.49 6.12
CA LYS A 88 -10.62 -1.43 5.14
C LYS A 88 -9.77 -1.50 3.87
N VAL A 89 -9.35 -0.35 3.33
CA VAL A 89 -8.44 -0.29 2.17
C VAL A 89 -7.10 -0.94 2.52
N PHE A 90 -6.54 -0.66 3.70
CA PHE A 90 -5.30 -1.29 4.15
C PHE A 90 -5.41 -2.82 4.23
N LYS A 91 -6.51 -3.33 4.79
CA LYS A 91 -6.76 -4.77 4.87
C LYS A 91 -6.89 -5.43 3.50
N GLN A 92 -7.52 -4.78 2.53
CA GLN A 92 -7.58 -5.27 1.15
C GLN A 92 -6.20 -5.29 0.49
N MET A 93 -5.39 -4.25 0.72
CA MET A 93 -4.02 -4.19 0.21
C MET A 93 -3.13 -5.28 0.82
N GLU A 94 -3.25 -5.52 2.12
CA GLU A 94 -2.52 -6.60 2.83
C GLU A 94 -2.83 -7.97 2.22
N GLN A 95 -4.12 -8.28 2.00
CA GLN A 95 -4.55 -9.53 1.36
C GLN A 95 -4.00 -9.66 -0.07
N ALA A 96 -4.02 -8.59 -0.86
CA ALA A 96 -3.48 -8.60 -2.21
C ALA A 96 -1.96 -8.84 -2.25
N VAL A 97 -1.23 -8.26 -1.28
CA VAL A 97 0.22 -8.47 -1.13
C VAL A 97 0.53 -9.91 -0.73
N GLU A 98 -0.24 -10.48 0.20
CA GLU A 98 -0.08 -11.87 0.63
C GLU A 98 -0.30 -12.85 -0.53
N GLN A 99 -1.41 -12.70 -1.27
CA GLN A 99 -1.66 -13.52 -2.46
C GLN A 99 -0.56 -13.40 -3.51
N HIS A 100 -0.09 -12.18 -3.78
CA HIS A 100 1.00 -11.96 -4.72
C HIS A 100 2.32 -12.62 -4.24
N CYS A 101 2.57 -12.64 -2.93
CA CYS A 101 3.71 -13.33 -2.34
C CYS A 101 3.64 -14.85 -2.58
N GLU A 102 2.48 -15.47 -2.36
CA GLU A 102 2.26 -16.89 -2.63
C GLU A 102 2.47 -17.24 -4.11
N GLU A 103 1.91 -16.44 -5.02
CA GLU A 103 2.08 -16.62 -6.46
C GLU A 103 3.55 -16.50 -6.88
N LYS A 104 4.28 -15.52 -6.32
CA LYS A 104 5.72 -15.34 -6.56
C LYS A 104 6.51 -16.56 -6.09
N ASN A 105 6.24 -17.08 -4.90
CA ASN A 105 6.93 -18.26 -4.36
C ASN A 105 6.68 -19.49 -5.23
N LYS A 106 5.44 -19.73 -5.65
CA LYS A 106 5.11 -20.83 -6.57
C LYS A 106 5.84 -20.72 -7.92
N PHE A 107 6.00 -19.50 -8.43
CA PHE A 107 6.78 -19.28 -9.65
C PHE A 107 8.27 -19.54 -9.42
N GLN A 108 8.80 -19.11 -8.27
CA GLN A 108 10.18 -19.34 -7.88
C GLN A 108 10.51 -20.84 -7.75
N ASP A 109 9.65 -21.63 -7.11
CA ASP A 109 9.82 -23.08 -6.98
C ASP A 109 9.86 -23.78 -8.36
N LYS A 110 8.99 -23.36 -9.28
CA LYS A 110 8.98 -23.87 -10.65
C LYS A 110 10.26 -23.52 -11.40
N MET A 111 10.74 -22.29 -11.25
CA MET A 111 12.00 -21.85 -11.85
C MET A 111 13.17 -22.69 -11.34
N GLU A 112 13.24 -22.94 -10.03
CA GLU A 112 14.29 -23.78 -9.43
C GLU A 112 14.25 -25.21 -9.96
N SER A 113 13.05 -25.79 -10.12
CA SER A 113 12.89 -27.12 -10.73
C SER A 113 13.41 -27.15 -12.18
N VAL A 114 13.06 -26.15 -12.99
CA VAL A 114 13.52 -26.06 -14.40
C VAL A 114 15.03 -25.90 -14.48
N LEU A 115 15.64 -25.09 -13.61
CA LEU A 115 17.09 -24.94 -13.54
C LEU A 115 17.78 -26.27 -13.21
N LYS A 116 17.28 -27.00 -12.21
CA LYS A 116 17.82 -28.34 -11.86
C LYS A 116 17.72 -29.34 -13.01
N ASP A 117 16.61 -29.34 -13.74
CA ASP A 117 16.44 -30.22 -14.90
C ASP A 117 17.38 -29.82 -16.06
N ASN A 118 17.56 -28.53 -16.32
CA ASN A 118 18.49 -28.03 -17.33
C ASN A 118 19.94 -28.39 -17.00
N ASP A 119 20.38 -28.22 -15.74
CA ASP A 119 21.71 -28.62 -15.31
C ASP A 119 21.96 -30.12 -15.54
N ARG A 120 20.97 -30.97 -15.21
CA ARG A 120 21.05 -32.40 -15.47
C ARG A 120 21.16 -32.72 -16.97
N LEU A 121 20.42 -32.01 -17.82
CA LEU A 121 20.50 -32.19 -19.28
C LEU A 121 21.84 -31.73 -19.85
N LEU A 122 22.36 -30.59 -19.36
CA LEU A 122 23.67 -30.08 -19.75
C LEU A 122 24.77 -31.08 -19.39
N GLN A 123 24.76 -31.64 -18.18
CA GLN A 123 25.72 -32.67 -17.78
C GLN A 123 25.64 -33.92 -18.67
N LYS A 124 24.43 -34.36 -19.04
CA LYS A 124 24.25 -35.48 -19.98
C LYS A 124 24.82 -35.15 -21.36
N ALA A 125 24.60 -33.95 -21.88
CA ALA A 125 25.11 -33.54 -23.19
C ALA A 125 26.64 -33.51 -23.20
N ILE A 126 27.25 -32.91 -22.17
CA ILE A 126 28.72 -32.86 -22.00
C ILE A 126 29.30 -34.28 -21.95
N SER A 127 28.71 -35.18 -21.15
CA SER A 127 29.19 -36.57 -21.05
C SER A 127 29.11 -37.34 -22.38
N VAL A 128 28.09 -37.08 -23.20
CA VAL A 128 27.97 -37.69 -24.54
C VAL A 128 29.07 -37.15 -25.46
N ASP A 129 29.28 -35.84 -25.49
CA ASP A 129 30.30 -35.21 -26.32
C ASP A 129 31.72 -35.67 -25.92
N GLU A 130 32.01 -35.74 -24.62
CA GLU A 130 33.24 -36.32 -24.09
C GLU A 130 33.44 -37.77 -24.56
N GLY A 131 32.39 -38.60 -24.51
CA GLY A 131 32.43 -39.97 -24.99
C GLY A 131 32.73 -40.09 -26.49
N VAL A 132 32.14 -39.20 -27.31
CA VAL A 132 32.41 -39.14 -28.76
C VAL A 132 33.87 -38.75 -29.02
N ILE A 133 34.38 -37.71 -28.35
CA ILE A 133 35.77 -37.24 -28.48
C ILE A 133 36.75 -38.36 -28.13
N ILE A 134 36.52 -39.06 -27.02
CA ILE A 134 37.36 -40.20 -26.58
C ILE A 134 37.35 -41.31 -27.64
N SER A 135 36.17 -41.65 -28.18
CA SER A 135 36.03 -42.69 -29.22
C SER A 135 36.80 -42.35 -30.50
N ILE A 136 36.65 -41.11 -31.00
CA ILE A 136 37.38 -40.64 -32.19
C ILE A 136 38.89 -40.69 -31.95
N THR A 137 39.35 -40.19 -30.79
CA THR A 137 40.77 -40.21 -30.41
C THR A 137 41.31 -41.63 -30.38
N TYR A 138 40.57 -42.56 -29.78
CA TYR A 138 40.92 -43.98 -29.75
C TYR A 138 41.02 -44.60 -31.16
N MET A 139 40.07 -44.31 -32.05
CA MET A 139 40.11 -44.79 -33.44
C MET A 139 41.32 -44.27 -34.21
N ILE A 140 41.68 -42.99 -34.03
CA ILE A 140 42.88 -42.39 -34.66
C ILE A 140 44.16 -43.08 -34.19
N ILE A 141 44.29 -43.32 -32.88
CA ILE A 141 45.48 -43.97 -32.30
C ILE A 141 45.57 -45.44 -32.76
N ARG A 142 44.45 -46.17 -32.79
CA ARG A 142 44.42 -47.62 -33.07
C ARG A 142 44.47 -47.97 -34.55
N ASN A 143 44.15 -47.03 -35.45
CA ASN A 143 44.17 -47.24 -36.89
C ASN A 143 45.25 -46.36 -37.56
N PRO A 144 46.55 -46.64 -37.34
CA PRO A 144 47.61 -46.00 -38.10
C PRO A 144 47.43 -46.46 -39.55
N ARG A 145 47.06 -45.56 -40.46
CA ARG A 145 46.96 -45.89 -41.89
C ARG A 145 48.24 -46.60 -42.30
N LYS A 146 48.12 -47.75 -42.97
CA LYS A 146 49.25 -48.41 -43.63
C LYS A 146 49.93 -47.41 -44.56
N LYS A 147 51.27 -47.47 -44.55
CA LYS A 147 52.25 -46.70 -45.32
C LYS A 147 51.74 -46.28 -46.70
N ILE A 148 51.93 -45.01 -47.03
CA ILE A 148 52.19 -44.61 -48.41
C ILE A 148 53.65 -44.99 -48.64
N ASP A 149 53.85 -46.09 -49.35
CA ASP A 149 55.12 -46.43 -49.97
C ASP A 149 55.29 -45.46 -51.15
N GLU A 150 55.95 -44.33 -50.92
CA GLU A 150 56.54 -43.50 -51.97
C GLU A 150 58.02 -43.32 -51.63
N ASP A 151 58.84 -43.69 -52.61
CA ASP A 151 60.24 -43.36 -52.82
C ASP A 151 61.32 -44.11 -52.02
N GLU A 152 61.87 -45.15 -52.65
CA GLU A 152 63.31 -45.28 -52.82
C GLU A 152 63.59 -45.86 -54.22
N GLU A 153 63.47 -44.96 -55.20
CA GLU A 153 64.21 -45.02 -56.46
C GLU A 153 65.62 -44.47 -56.16
N GLU A 154 66.60 -45.32 -55.80
CA GLU A 154 68.01 -45.01 -56.02
C GLU A 154 68.92 -46.27 -55.98
N PHE A 155 69.60 -46.48 -57.12
CA PHE A 155 70.72 -47.37 -57.47
C PHE A 155 70.45 -48.86 -57.81
#